data_AF-A0A0S8D2K0-F1
#
_entry.id   AF-A0A0S8D2K0-F1
#
_cell.length_a   1.000
_cell.length_b   1.000
_cell.length_c   1.000
_cell.angle_alpha   90.00
_cell.angle_beta   90.00
_cell.angle_gamma   90.00
#
_symmetry.space_group_name_H-M   'P 1'
#
loop_
_entity.id
_entity.type
_entity.pdbx_description
1 polymer ?
#
loop_
_entity_poly.entity_id
_entity_poly.type
_entity_poly.pdbx_seq_one_letter_code
_entity_poly.pdbx_strand_id
1 'polypeptide(L)'
;METNKHIFRVNRRDINYLRVTIESYDGMGVVRTIDPQAALIEVQVAPGCEQLFLDLMGSLAEDEDIRLIEENSDSLECITPPTRRVTL
;
A
#
# COMPACT_ATOMS: atom_id res chain seq x y z
N MET A 1 -9.15 16.36 10.46
CA MET A 1 -8.25 15.93 9.36
C MET A 1 -8.53 14.47 9.14
N GLU A 2 -9.18 14.13 8.02
CA GLU A 2 -9.49 12.74 7.66
C GLU A 2 -8.25 12.17 6.96
N THR A 3 -7.80 10.99 7.41
CA THR A 3 -6.62 10.29 6.89
C THR A 3 -7.11 8.92 6.46
N ASN A 4 -6.82 8.53 5.22
CA ASN A 4 -7.28 7.24 4.68
C ASN A 4 -6.42 6.13 5.29
N LYS A 5 -7.07 5.11 5.85
CA LYS A 5 -6.40 4.01 6.53
C LYS A 5 -6.57 2.75 5.70
N HIS A 6 -5.46 2.13 5.37
CA HIS A 6 -5.42 0.87 4.64
C HIS A 6 -4.70 -0.17 5.48
N ILE A 7 -5.23 -1.38 5.55
CA ILE A 7 -4.57 -2.49 6.24
C ILE A 7 -4.05 -3.44 5.19
N PHE A 8 -2.76 -3.76 5.24
CA PHE A 8 -2.14 -4.72 4.34
C PHE A 8 -1.52 -5.86 5.13
N ARG A 9 -1.70 -7.07 4.61
CA ARG A 9 -0.92 -8.24 4.95
C ARG A 9 0.22 -8.39 3.96
N VAL A 10 1.43 -8.42 4.50
CA VAL A 10 2.68 -8.44 3.73
C VAL A 10 3.58 -9.59 4.18
N ASN A 11 4.74 -9.80 3.56
CA ASN A 11 5.72 -10.72 4.18
C ASN A 11 6.42 -10.00 5.33
N ARG A 12 6.75 -10.74 6.40
CA ARG A 12 7.48 -10.19 7.56
C ARG A 12 8.78 -9.46 7.18
N ARG A 13 9.49 -9.98 6.17
CA ARG A 13 10.74 -9.39 5.68
C ARG A 13 10.54 -8.02 5.00
N ASP A 14 9.36 -7.78 4.44
CA ASP A 14 9.04 -6.60 3.65
C ASP A 14 8.49 -5.46 4.53
N ILE A 15 8.07 -5.74 5.78
CA ILE A 15 7.48 -4.74 6.71
C ILE A 15 8.39 -3.52 6.86
N ASN A 16 9.68 -3.74 7.15
CA ASN A 16 10.61 -2.63 7.36
C ASN A 16 10.90 -1.89 6.05
N TYR A 17 10.96 -2.61 4.93
CA TYR A 17 11.17 -2.01 3.62
C TYR A 17 10.00 -1.08 3.26
N LEU A 18 8.76 -1.58 3.30
CA LEU A 18 7.56 -0.79 3.02
C LEU A 18 7.44 0.42 3.94
N ARG A 19 7.70 0.23 5.24
CA ARG A 19 7.68 1.32 6.22
C ARG A 19 8.65 2.43 5.83
N VAL A 20 9.91 2.08 5.60
CA VAL A 20 10.94 3.07 5.25
C VAL A 20 10.63 3.71 3.90
N THR A 21 10.21 2.93 2.91
CA THR A 21 9.86 3.45 1.58
C THR A 21 8.75 4.49 1.68
N ILE A 22 7.63 4.17 2.33
CA ILE A 22 6.49 5.08 2.46
C ILE A 22 6.83 6.30 3.32
N GLU A 23 7.45 6.10 4.49
CA GLU A 23 7.83 7.20 5.40
C GLU A 23 8.92 8.12 4.82
N SER A 24 9.68 7.66 3.83
CA SER A 24 10.69 8.47 3.13
C SER A 24 10.08 9.47 2.14
N TYR A 25 8.84 9.26 1.71
CA TYR A 25 8.14 10.25 0.91
C TYR A 25 7.48 11.27 1.84
N ASP A 26 8.05 12.46 1.84
CA ASP A 26 7.66 13.53 2.75
C ASP A 26 6.16 13.84 2.64
N GLY A 27 5.43 13.58 3.72
CA GLY A 27 4.00 13.83 3.80
C GLY A 27 3.08 12.82 3.11
N MET A 28 3.57 11.71 2.53
CA MET A 28 2.69 10.73 1.88
C MET A 28 1.85 9.95 2.89
N GLY A 29 2.48 9.43 3.93
CA GLY A 29 1.80 8.64 4.93
C GLY A 29 2.74 8.06 5.98
N VAL A 30 2.13 7.42 6.97
CA VAL A 30 2.85 6.72 8.04
C VAL A 30 2.44 5.25 8.08
N VAL A 31 3.41 4.38 8.39
CA VAL A 31 3.16 2.94 8.46
C VAL A 31 3.24 2.48 9.91
N ARG A 32 2.20 1.81 10.37
CA ARG A 32 2.08 1.28 11.71
C ARG A 32 1.93 -0.24 11.65
N THR A 33 2.87 -0.97 12.22
CA THR A 33 2.73 -2.43 12.35
C THR A 33 1.63 -2.75 13.36
N ILE A 34 0.56 -3.40 12.91
CA ILE A 34 -0.53 -3.87 13.77
C ILE A 34 -0.11 -5.17 14.45
N ASP A 35 0.38 -6.13 13.66
CA ASP A 35 0.80 -7.44 14.14
C ASP A 35 2.05 -7.92 13.38
N PRO A 36 3.22 -7.95 14.02
CA PRO A 36 4.45 -8.45 13.40
C PRO A 36 4.45 -9.99 13.20
N GLN A 37 3.60 -10.74 13.89
CA GLN A 37 3.43 -12.18 13.70
C GLN A 37 2.52 -12.47 12.51
N ALA A 38 1.37 -11.80 12.42
CA ALA A 38 0.51 -11.93 11.24
C ALA A 38 1.04 -11.16 10.00
N ALA A 39 2.09 -10.35 10.19
CA ALA A 39 2.65 -9.45 9.19
C ALA A 39 1.62 -8.45 8.64
N LEU A 40 0.85 -7.88 9.57
CA LEU A 40 -0.18 -6.87 9.30
C LEU A 40 0.36 -5.47 9.58
N ILE A 41 0.21 -4.60 8.60
CA ILE A 41 0.57 -3.18 8.67
C ILE A 41 -0.64 -2.32 8.35
N GLU A 42 -0.80 -1.22 9.07
CA GLU A 42 -1.72 -0.13 8.77
C GLU A 42 -0.92 0.98 8.09
N VAL A 43 -1.40 1.47 6.96
CA VAL A 43 -0.86 2.65 6.30
C VAL A 43 -1.89 3.76 6.39
N GLN A 44 -1.46 4.90 6.95
CA GLN A 44 -2.29 6.10 7.01
C GLN A 44 -1.78 7.08 5.97
N VAL A 45 -2.59 7.31 4.93
CA VAL A 45 -2.24 8.15 3.79
C VAL A 45 -2.80 9.54 4.01
N ALA A 46 -1.95 10.55 3.80
CA ALA A 46 -2.36 11.94 3.88
C ALA A 46 -3.38 12.28 2.79
N PRO A 47 -4.37 13.14 3.08
CA PRO A 47 -5.38 13.52 2.11
C PRO A 47 -4.73 14.21 0.89
N GLY A 48 -5.06 13.76 -0.31
CA GLY A 48 -4.50 14.26 -1.57
C GLY A 48 -3.27 13.49 -2.07
N CYS A 49 -2.78 12.50 -1.32
CA CYS A 49 -1.68 11.62 -1.70
C CYS A 49 -2.13 10.19 -2.08
N GLU A 50 -3.44 9.94 -2.20
CA GLU A 50 -4.00 8.61 -2.45
C GLU A 50 -3.53 8.03 -3.79
N GLN A 51 -3.57 8.83 -4.86
CA GLN A 51 -3.14 8.36 -6.17
C GLN A 51 -1.64 8.02 -6.19
N LEU A 52 -0.82 8.87 -5.56
CA LEU A 52 0.62 8.63 -5.43
C LEU A 52 0.91 7.36 -4.63
N PHE A 53 0.14 7.14 -3.55
CA PHE A 53 0.23 5.92 -2.75
C PHE A 53 -0.16 4.67 -3.55
N LEU A 54 -1.27 4.72 -4.30
CA LEU A 54 -1.71 3.62 -5.14
C LEU A 54 -0.69 3.29 -6.24
N ASP A 55 -0.14 4.31 -6.90
CA ASP A 55 0.88 4.14 -7.93
C ASP A 55 2.16 3.52 -7.34
N LEU A 56 2.59 3.96 -6.16
CA LEU A 56 3.74 3.39 -5.44
C LEU A 56 3.49 1.94 -5.01
N MET A 57 2.32 1.62 -4.48
CA MET A 57 1.98 0.25 -4.08
C MET A 57 1.91 -0.68 -5.30
N GLY A 58 1.40 -0.18 -6.43
CA GLY A 58 1.40 -0.90 -7.71
C GLY A 58 2.81 -1.20 -8.20
N SER A 59 3.71 -0.21 -8.23
CA SER A 59 5.10 -0.45 -8.66
C SER A 59 5.84 -1.40 -7.71
N LEU A 60 5.63 -1.28 -6.40
CA LEU A 60 6.22 -2.19 -5.42
C LEU A 60 5.75 -3.64 -5.58
N ALA A 61 4.48 -3.85 -5.93
CA ALA A 61 3.96 -5.19 -6.18
C ALA A 61 4.52 -5.79 -7.49
N GLU A 62 4.63 -4.98 -8.54
CA GLU A 62 5.05 -5.44 -9.88
C GLU A 62 6.57 -5.57 -10.02
N ASP A 63 7.33 -4.57 -9.59
CA ASP A 63 8.77 -4.46 -9.82
C ASP A 63 9.61 -5.21 -8.78
N GLU A 64 9.13 -5.28 -7.52
CA GLU A 64 9.89 -5.81 -6.38
C GLU A 64 9.36 -7.17 -5.86
N ASP A 65 8.38 -7.79 -6.54
CA ASP A 65 7.72 -9.05 -6.14
C ASP A 65 7.20 -9.02 -4.68
N ILE A 66 6.75 -7.85 -4.23
CA ILE A 66 6.21 -7.67 -2.88
C ILE A 66 4.76 -8.12 -2.85
N ARG A 67 4.46 -9.08 -1.96
CA ARG A 67 3.09 -9.53 -1.73
C ARG A 67 2.36 -8.54 -0.85
N LEU A 68 1.47 -7.78 -1.45
CA LEU A 68 0.57 -6.84 -0.79
C LEU A 68 -0.86 -7.38 -0.89
N ILE A 69 -1.44 -7.77 0.25
CA ILE A 69 -2.83 -8.23 0.33
C ILE A 69 -3.58 -7.21 1.19
N GLU A 70 -4.48 -6.45 0.60
CA GLU A 70 -5.31 -5.51 1.36
C GLU A 70 -6.35 -6.29 2.18
N GLU A 71 -6.34 -6.08 3.49
CA GLU A 71 -7.31 -6.62 4.44
C GLU A 71 -8.37 -5.55 4.68
N ASN A 72 -9.26 -5.36 3.69
CA ASN A 72 -10.38 -4.44 3.81
C ASN A 72 -11.51 -5.07 4.66
N SER A 73 -11.83 -4.46 5.80
CA SER A 73 -13.07 -4.74 6.54
C SER A 73 -14.30 -3.98 6.00
N ASP A 74 -14.12 -3.12 5.00
CA ASP A 74 -15.22 -2.42 4.33
C ASP A 74 -15.24 -2.74 2.84
N SER A 75 -16.43 -3.00 2.32
CA SER A 75 -16.67 -3.71 1.07
C SER A 75 -16.35 -2.87 -0.18
N LEU A 76 -15.77 -3.54 -1.19
CA LEU A 76 -15.77 -3.22 -2.62
C LEU A 76 -15.03 -1.93 -3.08
N GLU A 77 -13.80 -2.08 -3.55
CA GLU A 77 -13.47 -1.78 -4.96
C GLU A 77 -12.14 -2.44 -5.35
N CYS A 78 -12.22 -3.31 -6.37
CA CYS A 78 -11.08 -3.97 -6.97
C CYS A 78 -10.14 -2.93 -7.59
N ILE A 79 -8.94 -2.77 -7.02
CA ILE A 79 -7.83 -2.10 -7.69
C ILE A 79 -7.29 -3.07 -8.76
N THR A 80 -8.04 -3.29 -9.83
CA THR A 80 -7.46 -3.88 -11.05
C THR A 80 -6.79 -2.77 -11.85
N PRO A 81 -5.52 -2.90 -12.26
CA PRO A 81 -4.87 -1.89 -13.10
C PRO A 81 -5.59 -1.80 -14.46
N PRO A 82 -5.75 -0.60 -15.04
CA PRO A 82 -6.34 -0.46 -16.36
C PRO A 82 -5.45 -1.19 -17.37
N THR A 83 -6.01 -2.26 -17.94
CA THR A 83 -5.39 -3.05 -19.02
C THR A 83 -4.88 -2.11 -20.11
N ARG A 84 -3.56 -2.07 -20.27
CA ARG A 84 -2.85 -1.35 -21.33
C ARG A 84 -3.30 -1.92 -22.68
N ARG A 85 -4.28 -1.27 -23.33
CA ARG A 85 -4.63 -1.56 -24.72
C ARG A 85 -3.43 -1.18 -25.60
N VAL A 86 -2.66 -2.18 -26.00
CA VAL A 86 -1.76 -2.07 -27.14
C VAL A 86 -2.65 -2.06 -28.38
N THR A 87 -2.84 -0.89 -28.99
CA THR A 87 -3.39 -0.78 -30.34
C THR A 87 -2.26 -1.13 -31.31
N LEU A 88 -2.41 -2.25 -32.02
CA LEU A 88 -1.64 -2.59 -33.23
C LEU A 88 -2.38 -2.04 -34.46
#